data_AF-A0A2E9T8D5-F1
#
_entry.id   AF-A0A2E9T8D5-F1
#
_cell.length_a   1.000
_cell.length_b   1.000
_cell.length_c   1.000
_cell.angle_alpha   90.00
_cell.angle_beta   90.00
_cell.angle_gamma   90.00
#
_symmetry.space_group_name_H-M   'P 1'
#
loop_
_entity.id
_entity.type
_entity.pdbx_description
1 polymer ?
#
loop_
_entity_poly.entity_id
_entity_poly.type
_entity_poly.pdbx_seq_one_letter_code
_entity_poly.pdbx_strand_id
1 'polypeptide(L)'
;AAENEASYWAYKRTISHKNDYIKYSGYIFALRNCLYALNKNNHKSAARLSKTISPGIFKNINELNNFWQEYRNPFEPFFNYLYDKFLKINGQKSGILSYNEVVALIIFDVNNQMNKLK
;
A
#
# COMPACT_ATOMS: atom_id res chain seq x y z
N ALA A 1 -14.21 11.07 -1.03
CA ALA A 1 -13.20 10.65 -0.04
C ALA A 1 -11.82 10.81 -0.65
N ALA A 2 -10.79 11.10 0.14
CA ALA A 2 -9.42 11.12 -0.38
C ALA A 2 -8.94 9.68 -0.63
N GLU A 3 -8.07 9.49 -1.63
CA GLU A 3 -7.60 8.15 -2.05
C GLU A 3 -6.90 7.36 -0.92
N ASN A 4 -6.17 8.07 -0.07
CA ASN A 4 -5.51 7.50 1.10
C ASN A 4 -6.51 6.98 2.15
N GLU A 5 -7.63 7.66 2.34
CA GLU A 5 -8.71 7.27 3.25
C GLU A 5 -9.46 6.06 2.69
N ALA A 6 -9.78 6.06 1.40
CA ALA A 6 -10.40 4.91 0.74
C ALA A 6 -9.51 3.66 0.83
N SER A 7 -8.22 3.81 0.54
CA SER A 7 -7.20 2.75 0.68
C SER A 7 -7.11 2.23 2.12
N TYR A 8 -7.19 3.11 3.11
CA TYR A 8 -7.16 2.74 4.53
C TYR A 8 -8.39 1.93 4.93
N TRP A 9 -9.60 2.35 4.54
CA TRP A 9 -10.82 1.58 4.83
C TRP A 9 -10.84 0.24 4.12
N ALA A 10 -10.35 0.15 2.89
CA ALA A 10 -10.18 -1.11 2.17
C ALA A 10 -9.22 -2.05 2.92
N TYR A 11 -8.07 -1.55 3.37
CA TYR A 11 -7.15 -2.29 4.23
C TYR A 11 -7.85 -2.78 5.51
N LYS A 12 -8.51 -1.89 6.25
CA LYS A 12 -9.18 -2.22 7.52
C LYS A 12 -10.26 -3.28 7.33
N ARG A 13 -11.02 -3.20 6.25
CA ARG A 13 -12.06 -4.17 5.93
C ARG A 13 -11.50 -5.53 5.51
N THR A 14 -10.41 -5.54 4.75
CA THR A 14 -9.79 -6.78 4.29
C THR A 14 -9.11 -7.54 5.42
N ILE A 15 -8.37 -6.88 6.32
CA ILE A 15 -7.71 -7.56 7.46
C ILE A 15 -8.70 -8.11 8.51
N SER A 16 -9.91 -7.54 8.58
CA SER A 16 -10.97 -8.02 9.47
C SER A 16 -11.87 -9.07 8.83
N HIS A 17 -11.58 -9.46 7.59
CA HIS A 17 -12.37 -10.42 6.85
C HIS A 17 -12.17 -11.86 7.35
N LYS A 18 -13.23 -12.67 7.31
CA LYS A 18 -13.18 -14.08 7.77
C LYS A 18 -12.37 -14.99 6.84
N ASN A 19 -12.43 -14.75 5.54
CA ASN A 19 -11.64 -15.48 4.54
C ASN A 19 -10.15 -15.09 4.62
N ASP A 20 -9.29 -16.09 4.80
CA ASP A 20 -7.85 -15.88 5.01
C ASP A 20 -7.11 -15.35 3.78
N TYR A 21 -7.58 -15.63 2.56
CA TYR A 21 -7.00 -15.05 1.34
C TYR A 21 -7.27 -13.55 1.24
N ILE A 22 -8.49 -13.13 1.60
CA ILE A 22 -8.85 -11.71 1.63
C ILE A 22 -8.05 -11.01 2.73
N LYS A 23 -7.97 -11.61 3.91
CA LYS A 23 -7.15 -11.11 5.02
C LYS A 23 -5.67 -10.97 4.63
N TYR A 24 -5.10 -11.99 3.99
CA TYR A 24 -3.74 -12.00 3.49
C TYR A 24 -3.50 -10.88 2.48
N SER A 25 -4.42 -10.65 1.53
CA SER A 25 -4.30 -9.55 0.56
C SER A 25 -4.21 -8.18 1.24
N GLY A 26 -4.99 -7.96 2.30
CA GLY A 26 -4.92 -6.74 3.12
C GLY A 26 -3.56 -6.56 3.79
N TYR A 27 -3.00 -7.63 4.36
CA TYR A 27 -1.65 -7.59 4.96
C TYR A 27 -0.55 -7.38 3.93
N ILE A 28 -0.62 -8.03 2.76
CA ILE A 28 0.34 -7.81 1.67
C ILE A 28 0.28 -6.37 1.15
N PHE A 29 -0.92 -5.82 0.99
CA PHE A 29 -1.11 -4.42 0.64
C PHE A 29 -0.42 -3.48 1.63
N ALA A 30 -0.69 -3.65 2.93
CA ALA A 30 -0.05 -2.83 3.97
C ALA A 30 1.47 -3.00 4.00
N LEU A 31 1.96 -4.25 3.92
CA LEU A 31 3.38 -4.56 3.93
C LEU A 31 4.13 -3.87 2.80
N ARG A 32 3.60 -3.95 1.56
CA ARG A 32 4.21 -3.31 0.39
C ARG A 32 4.31 -1.79 0.55
N ASN A 33 3.21 -1.15 0.98
CA ASN A 33 3.17 0.28 1.19
C ASN A 33 4.13 0.73 2.31
N CYS A 34 4.15 0.01 3.45
CA CYS A 34 5.05 0.30 4.56
C CYS A 34 6.52 0.12 4.19
N LEU A 35 6.87 -0.96 3.48
CA LEU A 35 8.24 -1.18 3.00
C LEU A 35 8.66 -0.13 1.99
N TYR A 36 7.79 0.26 1.05
CA TYR A 36 8.08 1.31 0.09
C TYR A 36 8.33 2.66 0.78
N ALA A 37 7.45 3.06 1.70
CA ALA A 37 7.61 4.27 2.49
C ALA A 37 8.88 4.24 3.35
N LEU A 38 9.15 3.12 4.01
CA LEU A 38 10.37 2.94 4.81
C LEU A 38 11.62 2.98 3.93
N ASN A 39 11.59 2.39 2.74
CA ASN A 39 12.73 2.39 1.83
C ASN A 39 13.05 3.81 1.32
N LYS A 40 12.02 4.62 1.04
CA LYS A 40 12.16 6.02 0.63
C LYS A 40 12.79 6.88 1.74
N ASN A 41 12.49 6.60 3.01
CA ASN A 41 12.97 7.38 4.16
C ASN A 41 14.28 6.84 4.77
N ASN A 42 14.46 5.52 4.82
CA ASN A 42 15.61 4.84 5.43
C ASN A 42 15.84 3.46 4.79
N HIS A 43 16.58 3.45 3.69
CA HIS A 43 16.93 2.25 2.94
C HIS A 43 17.61 1.16 3.78
N LYS A 44 18.50 1.54 4.72
CA LYS A 44 19.21 0.56 5.57
C LYS A 44 18.24 -0.21 6.47
N SER A 45 17.28 0.50 7.08
CA SER A 45 16.26 -0.11 7.92
C SER A 45 15.30 -0.98 7.11
N ALA A 46 14.89 -0.53 5.92
CA ALA A 46 14.07 -1.33 5.01
C ALA A 46 14.76 -2.62 4.59
N ALA A 47 16.04 -2.57 4.23
CA ALA A 47 16.83 -3.74 3.86
C ALA A 47 16.96 -4.72 5.03
N ARG A 48 17.18 -4.24 6.26
CA ARG A 48 17.23 -5.09 7.46
C ARG A 48 15.90 -5.77 7.72
N LEU A 49 14.79 -5.03 7.68
CA LEU A 49 13.45 -5.58 7.90
C LEU A 49 13.06 -6.57 6.79
N SER A 50 13.44 -6.30 5.54
CA SER A 50 13.16 -7.20 4.42
C SER A 50 13.76 -8.59 4.61
N LYS A 51 14.89 -8.70 5.32
CA LYS A 51 15.52 -9.99 5.65
C LYS A 51 14.73 -10.82 6.66
N THR A 52 13.82 -10.22 7.43
CA THR A 52 12.99 -10.94 8.41
C THR A 52 11.67 -11.44 7.80
N ILE A 53 11.39 -11.06 6.55
CA ILE A 53 10.17 -11.44 5.84
C ILE A 53 10.42 -12.74 5.08
N SER A 54 9.44 -13.64 5.09
CA SER A 54 9.54 -14.90 4.36
C SER A 54 9.80 -14.66 2.86
N PRO A 55 10.79 -15.33 2.24
CA PRO A 55 11.05 -15.23 0.81
C PRO A 55 9.83 -15.53 -0.07
N GLY A 56 8.93 -16.41 0.40
CA GLY A 56 7.69 -16.75 -0.31
C GLY A 56 6.74 -15.56 -0.50
N ILE A 57 6.78 -14.57 0.40
CA ILE A 57 6.00 -13.34 0.25
C ILE A 57 6.52 -12.51 -0.91
N PHE A 58 7.83 -12.36 -1.05
CA PHE A 58 8.42 -11.64 -2.18
C PHE A 58 8.19 -12.37 -3.49
N LYS A 59 8.25 -13.71 -3.48
CA LYS A 59 7.88 -14.52 -4.64
C LYS A 59 6.43 -14.27 -5.06
N ASN A 60 5.49 -14.28 -4.13
CA ASN A 60 4.08 -14.00 -4.43
C ASN A 60 3.85 -12.58 -4.96
N ILE A 61 4.53 -11.57 -4.39
CA ILE A 61 4.46 -10.20 -4.90
C ILE A 61 5.00 -10.14 -6.34
N ASN A 62 6.07 -10.86 -6.65
CA ASN A 62 6.66 -10.90 -7.98
C ASN A 62 5.75 -11.61 -8.99
N GLU A 63 5.14 -12.74 -8.62
CA GLU A 63 4.13 -13.44 -9.43
C GLU A 63 2.95 -12.52 -9.76
N LEU A 64 2.45 -11.79 -8.76
CA LEU A 64 1.38 -10.82 -8.96
C LEU A 64 1.80 -9.69 -9.92
N ASN A 65 3.01 -9.14 -9.75
CA ASN A 65 3.51 -8.11 -10.65
C ASN A 65 3.68 -8.62 -12.08
N ASN A 66 4.14 -9.86 -12.27
CA ASN A 66 4.29 -10.48 -13.57
C ASN A 66 2.92 -10.72 -14.23
N PHE A 67 1.96 -11.24 -13.46
CA PHE A 67 0.58 -11.41 -13.91
C PHE A 67 0.00 -10.08 -14.44
N TRP A 68 0.13 -8.98 -13.68
CA TRP A 68 -0.39 -7.68 -14.12
C TRP A 68 0.39 -7.05 -15.28
N GLN A 69 1.66 -7.40 -15.48
CA GLN A 69 2.42 -6.92 -16.63
C GLN A 69 1.84 -7.40 -17.97
N GLU A 70 1.26 -8.60 -18.01
CA GLU A 70 0.61 -9.13 -19.22
C GLU A 70 -0.66 -8.35 -19.60
N TYR A 71 -1.32 -7.72 -18.62
CA TYR A 71 -2.50 -6.88 -18.81
C TYR A 71 -2.18 -5.38 -18.91
N ARG A 72 -0.89 -5.02 -19.01
CA ARG A 72 -0.46 -3.63 -19.05
C ARG A 72 -0.93 -2.96 -20.34
N ASN A 73 -1.81 -1.99 -20.22
CA ASN A 73 -2.28 -1.21 -21.35
C ASN A 73 -1.17 -0.25 -21.84
N PRO A 74 -0.82 -0.21 -23.14
CA PRO A 74 0.18 0.73 -23.65
C PRO A 74 -0.18 2.22 -23.41
N PHE A 75 -1.46 2.53 -23.22
CA PHE A 75 -1.95 3.88 -22.88
C PHE A 75 -1.95 4.19 -21.37
N GLU A 76 -1.53 3.25 -20.52
CA GLU A 76 -1.44 3.43 -19.05
C GLU A 76 -0.71 4.73 -18.65
N PRO A 77 0.43 5.13 -19.26
CA PRO A 77 1.13 6.35 -18.88
C PRO A 77 0.28 7.62 -19.09
N PHE A 78 -0.52 7.65 -20.16
CA PHE A 78 -1.38 8.78 -20.48
C PHE A 78 -2.54 8.89 -19.49
N PHE A 79 -3.21 7.76 -19.20
CA PHE A 79 -4.28 7.73 -18.21
C PHE A 79 -3.77 8.08 -16.81
N ASN A 80 -2.61 7.57 -16.40
CA ASN A 80 -1.99 7.90 -15.12
C ASN A 80 -1.71 9.41 -15.00
N TYR A 81 -1.21 10.05 -16.07
CA TYR A 81 -0.97 11.49 -16.10
C TYR A 81 -2.26 12.31 -15.95
N LEU A 82 -3.31 11.94 -16.70
CA LEU A 82 -4.61 12.62 -16.60
C LEU A 82 -5.21 12.47 -15.21
N TYR A 83 -5.15 11.26 -14.65
CA TYR A 83 -5.67 10.98 -13.32
C TYR A 83 -4.91 11.73 -12.22
N ASP A 84 -3.57 11.74 -12.29
CA ASP A 84 -2.72 12.49 -11.37
C ASP A 84 -3.04 13.99 -11.38
N LYS A 85 -3.24 14.58 -12.56
CA LYS A 85 -3.69 15.97 -12.69
C LYS A 85 -5.07 16.19 -12.09
N PHE A 86 -6.03 15.32 -12.40
CA PHE A 86 -7.38 15.41 -11.85
C PHE A 86 -7.35 15.43 -10.31
N LEU A 87 -6.61 14.51 -9.68
CA LEU A 87 -6.48 14.44 -8.23
C LEU A 87 -5.86 15.71 -7.64
N LYS A 88 -4.78 16.22 -8.25
CA LYS A 88 -4.08 17.43 -7.79
C LYS A 88 -4.97 18.67 -7.86
N ILE A 89 -5.74 18.83 -8.94
CA ILE A 89 -6.71 19.92 -9.08
C ILE A 89 -7.80 19.82 -8.00
N ASN A 90 -8.21 18.61 -7.63
CA ASN A 90 -9.18 18.36 -6.57
C ASN A 90 -8.58 18.35 -5.14
N GLY A 91 -7.41 18.94 -4.94
CA GLY A 91 -6.82 19.16 -3.61
C GLY A 91 -5.96 18.01 -3.07
N GLN A 92 -5.78 16.92 -3.81
CA GLN A 92 -4.86 15.83 -3.43
C GLN A 92 -3.46 16.13 -3.97
N LYS A 93 -2.66 16.89 -3.20
CA LYS A 93 -1.34 17.40 -3.64
C LYS A 93 -0.37 16.31 -4.13
N SER A 94 -0.40 15.13 -3.50
CA SER A 94 0.46 14.00 -3.88
C SER A 94 -0.07 13.23 -5.08
N GLY A 95 -1.28 13.54 -5.57
CA GLY A 95 -1.90 12.92 -6.73
C GLY A 95 -1.96 11.40 -6.62
N ILE A 96 -1.52 10.69 -7.66
CA ILE A 96 -1.47 9.21 -7.63
C ILE A 96 -0.45 8.63 -6.64
N LEU A 97 0.38 9.45 -5.99
CA LEU A 97 1.25 8.98 -4.91
C LEU A 97 0.53 8.93 -3.56
N SER A 98 -0.67 9.52 -3.44
CA SER A 98 -1.49 9.45 -2.22
C SER A 98 -1.89 8.03 -1.84
N TYR A 99 -1.90 7.07 -2.77
CA TYR A 99 -2.06 5.64 -2.45
C TYR A 99 -1.02 5.16 -1.43
N ASN A 100 0.22 5.66 -1.53
CA ASN A 100 1.31 5.31 -0.62
C ASN A 100 1.21 6.05 0.73
N GLU A 101 0.32 7.05 0.87
CA GLU A 101 0.12 7.81 2.11
C GLU A 101 -0.80 7.10 3.11
N VAL A 102 -1.42 5.98 2.71
CA VAL A 102 -2.19 5.09 3.59
C VAL A 102 -1.41 4.66 4.84
N VAL A 103 -0.08 4.58 4.73
CA VAL A 103 0.85 4.19 5.81
C VAL A 103 0.67 5.06 7.05
N ALA A 104 0.44 6.37 6.89
CA ALA A 104 0.26 7.28 8.03
C ALA A 104 -1.00 6.92 8.84
N LEU A 105 -2.11 6.61 8.17
CA LEU A 105 -3.35 6.19 8.81
C LEU A 105 -3.22 4.83 9.49
N ILE A 106 -2.49 3.89 8.86
CA ILE A 106 -2.19 2.58 9.46
C ILE A 106 -1.37 2.76 10.75
N ILE A 107 -0.30 3.56 10.72
CA ILE A 107 0.53 3.84 11.91
C ILE A 107 -0.30 4.47 13.03
N PHE A 108 -1.15 5.44 12.68
CA PHE A 108 -2.04 6.10 13.65
C PHE A 108 -2.99 5.10 14.32
N ASP A 109 -3.66 4.23 13.56
CA ASP A 109 -4.60 3.23 14.10
C ASP A 109 -3.88 2.22 15.00
N VAL A 110 -2.73 1.70 14.57
CA VAL A 110 -1.93 0.75 15.35
C VAL A 110 -1.43 1.37 16.65
N ASN A 111 -0.91 2.60 16.62
CA ASN A 111 -0.46 3.30 17.82
C ASN A 111 -1.60 3.54 18.82
N ASN A 112 -2.77 3.93 18.34
CA ASN A 112 -3.95 4.11 19.19
C ASN A 112 -4.42 2.80 19.84
N GLN A 113 -4.35 1.68 19.12
CA GLN A 113 -4.66 0.37 19.68
C GLN A 113 -3.66 -0.03 20.77
N MET A 114 -2.36 0.19 20.54
CA MET A 114 -1.32 -0.09 21.55
C MET A 114 -1.48 0.75 22.81
N ASN A 115 -1.87 2.02 22.68
CA ASN A 115 -2.08 2.91 23.82
C ASN A 115 -3.33 2.54 24.64
N LYS A 116 -4.36 1.92 24.03
CA LYS A 116 -5.53 1.41 24.77
C LYS A 116 -5.25 0.13 25.57
N LEU A 117 -4.15 -0.56 25.27
CA LEU A 117 -3.73 -1.80 25.94
C LEU A 117 -2.75 -1.55 27.09
N LYS A 118 -2.30 -0.30 27.28
CA LYS A 118 -1.48 0.15 28.40
C LYS A 118 -2.37 0.82 29.45
#